data_AF-A6GEB3-F1
#
_entry.id   AF-A6GEB3-F1
#
_cell.length_a   1.000
_cell.length_b   1.000
_cell.length_c   1.000
_cell.angle_alpha   90.00
_cell.angle_beta   90.00
_cell.angle_gamma   90.00
#
_symmetry.space_group_name_H-M   'P 1'
#
loop_
_entity.id
_entity.type
_entity.pdbx_description
1 polymer ?
#
loop_
_entity_poly.entity_id
_entity_poly.type
_entity_poly.pdbx_seq_one_letter_code
_entity_poly.pdbx_strand_id
1 'polypeptide(L)'
;MKRLSLSLLACSFTLALACDKAEPAAEKADKATKEEPKADEAKADGDAAKADEAKAAEAEAKHLDVSADKSGALARAAAVLETNDNAHHSDVLADISHHAEKLASDETVCKHIIEVRGSGELDACVKEQEHHVVLLGPEIYAQAVECLMDASTAEQIDLCVAAEKEAELLLHEKPHGDGLDEKTCTELFDQFEKLAIEDAKDDHPEVVKEILEEVRADVVETCMDQGTKAEVECGMKATTLAEVKECAPKMM
;
A
#
# COMPACT_ATOMS: atom_id res chain seq x y z
N MET A 1 8.77 35.69 14.27
CA MET A 1 8.24 36.10 12.95
C MET A 1 9.30 35.88 11.88
N LYS A 2 9.17 34.82 11.08
CA LYS A 2 9.75 34.68 9.75
C LYS A 2 8.97 33.56 9.07
N ARG A 3 8.17 33.93 8.07
CA ARG A 3 7.37 33.03 7.24
C ARG A 3 8.31 32.42 6.20
N LEU A 4 8.34 31.10 6.10
CA LEU A 4 8.91 30.39 4.96
C LEU A 4 7.76 29.71 4.22
N SER A 5 7.70 30.01 2.94
CA SER A 5 6.59 29.78 2.03
C SER A 5 6.61 28.33 1.54
N LEU A 6 5.47 27.65 1.63
CA LEU A 6 5.17 26.45 0.86
C LEU A 6 5.29 26.76 -0.64
N SER A 7 6.04 25.93 -1.37
CA SER A 7 5.90 25.76 -2.82
C SER A 7 5.25 24.40 -3.05
N LEU A 8 3.93 24.38 -3.24
CA LEU A 8 3.24 23.27 -3.89
C LEU A 8 3.68 23.23 -5.35
N LEU A 9 4.42 22.19 -5.74
CA LEU A 9 4.57 21.82 -7.15
C LEU A 9 3.49 20.80 -7.48
N ALA A 10 2.36 21.30 -7.99
CA ALA A 10 1.32 20.48 -8.58
C ALA A 10 1.79 19.98 -9.96
N CYS A 11 2.22 18.72 -10.04
CA CYS A 11 2.39 18.02 -11.32
C CYS A 11 1.05 17.42 -11.74
N SER A 12 0.25 18.24 -12.43
CA SER A 12 -0.94 17.79 -13.17
C SER A 12 -0.51 17.01 -14.42
N PHE A 13 -0.51 15.69 -14.36
CA PHE A 13 -0.51 14.86 -15.56
C PHE A 13 -1.94 14.83 -16.13
N THR A 14 -2.18 15.69 -17.11
CA THR A 14 -3.35 15.60 -17.99
C THR A 14 -3.17 14.40 -18.94
N LEU A 15 -3.92 13.33 -18.73
CA LEU A 15 -4.17 12.32 -19.76
C LEU A 15 -4.92 12.99 -20.92
N ALA A 16 -4.26 13.07 -22.08
CA ALA A 16 -4.88 13.47 -23.33
C ALA A 16 -5.79 12.32 -23.82
N LEU A 17 -7.10 12.49 -23.64
CA LEU A 17 -8.12 11.75 -24.38
C LEU A 17 -8.06 12.18 -25.84
N ALA A 18 -7.59 11.28 -26.70
CA ALA A 18 -7.79 11.35 -28.14
C ALA A 18 -9.26 11.02 -28.43
N CYS A 19 -10.08 12.06 -28.58
CA CYS A 19 -11.39 11.97 -29.22
C CYS A 19 -11.38 12.86 -30.46
N ASP A 20 -11.73 12.24 -31.59
CA ASP A 20 -11.87 12.80 -32.92
C ASP A 20 -12.47 14.20 -32.96
N LYS A 21 -11.78 15.09 -33.68
CA LYS A 21 -12.30 16.39 -34.12
C LYS A 21 -13.36 16.16 -35.21
N ALA A 22 -14.61 16.39 -34.86
CA ALA A 22 -15.62 16.85 -35.81
C ALA A 22 -15.95 18.32 -35.49
N GLU A 23 -15.45 19.25 -36.32
CA GLU A 23 -15.89 20.65 -36.33
C GLU A 23 -17.26 20.77 -37.05
N PRO A 24 -18.22 21.55 -36.53
CA PRO A 24 -19.41 21.92 -37.28
C PRO A 24 -19.20 23.27 -37.98
N ALA A 25 -19.36 23.30 -39.31
CA ALA A 25 -19.56 24.54 -40.05
C ALA A 25 -21.03 24.62 -40.49
N ALA A 26 -21.69 25.72 -40.11
CA ALA A 26 -23.06 26.05 -40.50
C ALA A 26 -23.11 26.91 -41.78
N GLU A 27 -24.23 26.74 -42.49
CA GLU A 27 -24.89 27.61 -43.49
C GLU A 27 -24.32 27.74 -44.92
N LYS A 28 -25.06 27.14 -45.88
CA LYS A 28 -26.04 27.86 -46.73
C LYS A 28 -26.85 26.90 -47.62
N ALA A 29 -28.15 27.20 -47.74
CA ALA A 29 -29.07 26.61 -48.71
C ALA A 29 -28.80 27.13 -50.13
N ASP A 30 -28.93 26.28 -51.17
CA ASP A 30 -30.11 26.23 -52.04
C ASP A 30 -29.92 25.29 -53.26
N LYS A 31 -31.05 24.73 -53.72
CA LYS A 31 -31.36 24.22 -55.07
C LYS A 31 -30.90 22.83 -55.59
N ALA A 32 -31.91 21.96 -55.65
CA ALA A 32 -32.20 20.83 -56.56
C ALA A 32 -31.29 20.59 -57.79
N THR A 33 -30.98 19.31 -58.07
CA THR A 33 -31.66 18.48 -59.10
C THR A 33 -31.06 17.06 -59.15
N LYS A 34 -31.95 16.07 -58.99
CA LYS A 34 -32.05 14.72 -59.59
C LYS A 34 -30.89 14.22 -60.50
N GLU A 35 -30.31 13.05 -60.18
CA GLU A 35 -30.11 11.89 -61.08
C GLU A 35 -29.43 10.70 -60.35
N GLU A 36 -30.11 9.55 -60.34
CA GLU A 36 -29.54 8.19 -60.26
C GLU A 36 -28.72 7.91 -61.55
N PRO A 37 -27.78 6.94 -61.64
CA PRO A 37 -28.05 5.55 -61.20
C PRO A 37 -26.87 4.60 -60.86
N LYS A 38 -27.29 3.40 -60.48
CA LYS A 38 -26.71 2.05 -60.68
C LYS A 38 -25.77 1.45 -59.63
N ALA A 39 -26.30 0.34 -59.12
CA ALA A 39 -25.64 -0.79 -58.51
C ALA A 39 -24.67 -1.50 -59.48
N ASP A 40 -23.65 -2.14 -58.92
CA ASP A 40 -23.13 -3.41 -59.41
C ASP A 40 -22.78 -4.30 -58.22
N GLU A 41 -23.35 -5.50 -58.24
CA GLU A 41 -23.06 -6.61 -57.35
C GLU A 41 -21.74 -7.27 -57.79
N ALA A 42 -20.88 -7.64 -56.83
CA ALA A 42 -19.89 -8.69 -57.04
C ALA A 42 -19.70 -9.50 -55.76
N LYS A 43 -20.17 -10.75 -55.81
CA LYS A 43 -19.83 -11.84 -54.88
C LYS A 43 -18.45 -12.42 -55.21
N ALA A 44 -17.69 -12.78 -54.18
CA ALA A 44 -16.82 -13.97 -54.08
C ALA A 44 -16.10 -13.88 -52.72
N ASP A 45 -16.53 -14.67 -51.72
CA ASP A 45 -15.93 -15.97 -51.34
C ASP A 45 -14.60 -15.85 -50.58
N GLY A 46 -14.70 -16.19 -49.28
CA GLY A 46 -13.74 -17.01 -48.55
C GLY A 46 -12.30 -16.54 -48.42
N ASP A 47 -11.96 -15.98 -47.27
CA ASP A 47 -10.89 -16.59 -46.46
C ASP A 47 -11.10 -16.24 -44.99
N ALA A 48 -11.32 -17.29 -44.18
CA ALA A 48 -11.51 -17.19 -42.75
C ALA A 48 -10.16 -16.92 -42.10
N ALA A 49 -9.77 -15.65 -42.02
CA ALA A 49 -8.81 -15.22 -41.04
C ALA A 49 -9.43 -15.43 -39.66
N LYS A 50 -9.02 -16.51 -38.97
CA LYS A 50 -9.12 -16.59 -37.53
C LYS A 50 -8.32 -15.41 -36.96
N ALA A 51 -9.02 -14.30 -36.73
CA ALA A 51 -8.66 -13.40 -35.66
C ALA A 51 -8.85 -14.21 -34.38
N ASP A 52 -7.75 -14.69 -33.80
CA ASP A 52 -7.72 -14.96 -32.37
C ASP A 52 -8.01 -13.60 -31.72
N GLU A 53 -9.29 -13.38 -31.43
CA GLU A 53 -9.70 -12.44 -30.40
C GLU A 53 -9.05 -12.94 -29.11
N ALA A 54 -7.84 -12.45 -28.87
CA ALA A 54 -7.31 -12.32 -27.53
C ALA A 54 -8.37 -11.54 -26.76
N LYS A 55 -9.22 -12.25 -26.02
CA LYS A 55 -9.89 -11.67 -24.87
C LYS A 55 -8.76 -11.09 -24.03
N ALA A 56 -8.57 -9.77 -24.13
CA ALA A 56 -8.05 -9.03 -23.00
C ALA A 56 -8.99 -9.40 -21.86
N ALA A 57 -8.56 -10.30 -20.99
CA ALA A 57 -9.17 -10.43 -19.70
C ALA A 57 -9.06 -9.02 -19.12
N GLU A 58 -10.18 -8.32 -18.97
CA GLU A 58 -10.22 -7.18 -18.06
C GLU A 58 -9.67 -7.75 -16.76
N ALA A 59 -8.48 -7.31 -16.38
CA ALA A 59 -7.93 -7.71 -15.12
C ALA A 59 -8.91 -7.20 -14.06
N GLU A 60 -9.59 -8.13 -13.38
CA GLU A 60 -10.49 -7.76 -12.30
C GLU A 60 -9.68 -6.94 -11.29
N ALA A 61 -10.18 -5.73 -10.97
CA ALA A 61 -9.54 -4.87 -10.01
C ALA A 61 -9.44 -5.61 -8.67
N LYS A 62 -8.24 -5.64 -8.08
CA LYS A 62 -8.03 -6.17 -6.73
C LYS A 62 -8.34 -5.07 -5.72
N HIS A 63 -9.02 -5.42 -4.63
CA HIS A 63 -9.35 -4.51 -3.54
C HIS A 63 -9.04 -5.22 -2.21
N LEU A 64 -8.35 -4.54 -1.30
CA LEU A 64 -8.07 -5.07 0.04
C LEU A 64 -9.22 -4.71 1.00
N ASP A 65 -9.55 -5.61 1.92
CA ASP A 65 -10.57 -5.35 2.93
C ASP A 65 -9.99 -4.54 4.09
N VAL A 66 -10.19 -3.22 4.02
CA VAL A 66 -9.74 -2.28 5.06
C VAL A 66 -10.60 -2.31 6.34
N SER A 67 -11.76 -2.98 6.32
CA SER A 67 -12.65 -3.01 7.49
C SER A 67 -12.15 -3.92 8.62
N ALA A 68 -11.17 -4.76 8.30
CA ALA A 68 -10.54 -5.69 9.23
C ALA A 68 -9.37 -5.08 10.00
N ASP A 69 -8.86 -3.91 9.58
CA ASP A 69 -7.74 -3.27 10.27
C ASP A 69 -8.16 -2.76 11.63
N LYS A 70 -7.52 -3.36 12.63
CA LYS A 70 -7.70 -3.08 14.04
C LYS A 70 -6.35 -2.79 14.69
N SER A 71 -5.32 -2.58 13.88
CA SER A 71 -3.95 -2.49 14.34
C SER A 71 -3.67 -1.09 14.88
N GLY A 72 -3.33 -1.04 16.17
CA GLY A 72 -2.79 0.15 16.81
C GLY A 72 -1.36 0.43 16.37
N ALA A 73 -0.82 1.57 16.83
CA ALA A 73 0.52 2.01 16.51
C ALA A 73 1.61 1.00 16.92
N LEU A 74 1.40 0.31 18.05
CA LEU A 74 2.35 -0.67 18.58
C LEU A 74 2.39 -1.95 17.72
N ALA A 75 1.22 -2.39 17.23
CA ALA A 75 1.13 -3.56 16.35
C ALA A 75 1.84 -3.30 15.01
N ARG A 76 1.67 -2.10 14.45
CA ARG A 76 2.36 -1.64 13.23
C ARG A 76 3.87 -1.61 13.41
N ALA A 77 4.35 -0.99 14.48
CA ALA A 77 5.79 -0.92 14.77
C ALA A 77 6.41 -2.31 15.01
N ALA A 78 5.68 -3.21 15.68
CA ALA A 78 6.13 -4.58 15.88
C ALA A 78 6.14 -5.39 14.59
N ALA A 79 5.17 -5.17 13.69
CA ALA A 79 5.09 -5.86 12.41
C ALA A 79 6.31 -5.59 11.54
N VAL A 80 6.79 -4.34 11.47
CA VAL A 80 8.03 -4.00 10.73
C VAL A 80 9.23 -4.81 11.21
N LEU A 81 9.40 -4.93 12.53
CA LEU A 81 10.51 -5.71 13.09
C LEU A 81 10.31 -7.21 12.93
N GLU A 82 9.07 -7.67 12.76
CA GLU A 82 8.76 -9.08 12.64
C GLU A 82 8.88 -9.58 11.19
N THR A 83 8.56 -8.75 10.19
CA THR A 83 8.69 -9.07 8.76
C THR A 83 10.10 -8.87 8.23
N ASN A 84 10.93 -8.06 8.90
CA ASN A 84 12.30 -7.79 8.48
C ASN A 84 13.27 -8.91 8.87
N ASP A 85 13.89 -9.56 7.88
CA ASP A 85 14.83 -10.68 8.08
C ASP A 85 16.09 -10.31 8.89
N ASN A 86 16.46 -9.03 8.96
CA ASN A 86 17.63 -8.56 9.70
C ASN A 86 17.30 -8.16 11.15
N ALA A 87 16.01 -8.04 11.49
CA ALA A 87 15.57 -7.79 12.84
C ALA A 87 15.54 -9.08 13.67
N HIS A 88 15.58 -8.93 14.99
CA HIS A 88 15.45 -10.07 15.90
C HIS A 88 13.99 -10.55 15.90
N HIS A 89 13.72 -11.72 15.33
CA HIS A 89 12.41 -12.35 15.41
C HIS A 89 12.20 -12.94 16.81
N SER A 90 11.49 -12.22 17.67
CA SER A 90 10.99 -12.76 18.95
C SER A 90 9.51 -13.13 18.84
N ASP A 91 9.11 -14.17 19.56
CA ASP A 91 7.68 -14.54 19.70
C ASP A 91 6.86 -13.36 20.27
N VAL A 92 7.51 -12.46 21.02
CA VAL A 92 6.90 -11.26 21.59
C VAL A 92 6.49 -10.27 20.51
N LEU A 93 7.33 -10.03 19.49
CA LEU A 93 6.98 -9.13 18.38
C LEU A 93 5.81 -9.69 17.55
N ALA A 94 5.84 -10.98 17.25
CA ALA A 94 4.73 -11.65 16.55
C ALA A 94 3.41 -11.57 17.35
N ASP A 95 3.50 -11.71 18.68
CA ASP A 95 2.35 -11.56 19.56
C ASP A 95 1.79 -10.12 19.58
N ILE A 96 2.65 -9.09 19.46
CA ILE A 96 2.24 -7.67 19.41
C ILE A 96 1.67 -7.30 18.04
N SER A 97 2.26 -7.82 16.95
CA SER A 97 1.81 -7.50 15.58
C SER A 97 0.48 -8.15 15.21
N HIS A 98 -0.03 -9.10 16.01
CA HIS A 98 -1.38 -9.68 15.94
C HIS A 98 -1.81 -10.36 14.63
N HIS A 99 -0.92 -10.49 13.67
CA HIS A 99 -1.21 -11.26 12.47
C HIS A 99 -1.27 -12.77 12.79
N ALA A 100 -2.37 -13.43 12.37
CA ALA A 100 -2.71 -14.79 12.77
C ALA A 100 -1.80 -15.88 12.16
N GLU A 101 -1.08 -15.54 11.09
CA GLU A 101 -0.17 -16.40 10.35
C GLU A 101 1.12 -15.64 10.09
N LYS A 102 2.29 -16.29 10.20
CA LYS A 102 3.58 -15.65 9.90
C LYS A 102 3.56 -15.08 8.49
N LEU A 103 3.75 -13.77 8.36
CA LEU A 103 3.94 -13.12 7.07
C LEU A 103 5.17 -13.69 6.37
N ALA A 104 5.16 -13.65 5.03
CA ALA A 104 6.41 -13.77 4.30
C ALA A 104 7.29 -12.59 4.69
N SER A 105 8.60 -12.83 4.83
CA SER A 105 9.52 -11.76 5.16
C SER A 105 9.67 -10.78 4.01
N ASP A 106 10.05 -9.54 4.31
CA ASP A 106 10.17 -8.46 3.31
C ASP A 106 11.19 -8.84 2.23
N GLU A 107 12.29 -9.53 2.58
CA GLU A 107 13.26 -10.03 1.60
C GLU A 107 12.64 -11.10 0.69
N THR A 108 11.76 -11.95 1.23
CA THR A 108 11.06 -13.00 0.46
C THR A 108 10.10 -12.39 -0.55
N VAL A 109 9.27 -11.43 -0.10
CA VAL A 109 8.33 -10.70 -0.97
C VAL A 109 9.08 -9.97 -2.07
N CYS A 110 10.15 -9.26 -1.71
CA CYS A 110 10.94 -8.49 -2.67
C CYS A 110 11.69 -9.35 -3.68
N LYS A 111 12.24 -10.49 -3.27
CA LYS A 111 12.85 -11.45 -4.21
C LYS A 111 11.82 -11.91 -5.25
N HIS A 112 10.60 -12.23 -4.82
CA HIS A 112 9.53 -12.64 -5.71
C HIS A 112 9.13 -11.52 -6.69
N ILE A 113 8.92 -10.30 -6.20
CA ILE A 113 8.60 -9.13 -7.04
C ILE A 113 9.69 -8.92 -8.11
N ILE A 114 10.96 -8.93 -7.71
CA ILE A 114 12.10 -8.72 -8.59
C ILE A 114 12.21 -9.85 -9.63
N GLU A 115 11.97 -11.09 -9.23
CA GLU A 115 11.95 -12.24 -10.14
C GLU A 115 10.85 -12.09 -11.20
N VAL A 116 9.62 -11.77 -10.78
CA VAL A 116 8.46 -11.61 -11.67
C VAL A 116 8.63 -10.41 -12.61
N ARG A 117 9.16 -9.29 -12.12
CA ARG A 117 9.42 -8.07 -12.93
C ARG A 117 10.70 -8.15 -13.76
N GLY A 118 11.62 -9.05 -13.42
CA GLY A 118 12.95 -9.15 -14.03
C GLY A 118 13.89 -7.97 -13.75
N SER A 119 13.54 -7.09 -12.81
CA SER A 119 14.34 -5.92 -12.42
C SER A 119 13.92 -5.37 -11.05
N GLY A 120 14.87 -4.74 -10.35
CA GLY A 120 14.67 -4.08 -9.07
C GLY A 120 15.91 -4.17 -8.19
N GLU A 121 15.96 -3.36 -7.13
CA GLU A 121 17.01 -3.36 -6.12
C GLU A 121 16.42 -3.90 -4.81
N LEU A 122 16.99 -4.99 -4.29
CA LEU A 122 16.44 -5.71 -3.14
C LEU A 122 16.27 -4.81 -1.92
N ASP A 123 17.33 -4.10 -1.53
CA ASP A 123 17.33 -3.24 -0.33
C ASP A 123 16.31 -2.09 -0.44
N ALA A 124 16.13 -1.54 -1.63
CA ALA A 124 15.14 -0.48 -1.85
C ALA A 124 13.71 -1.01 -1.74
N CYS A 125 13.46 -2.22 -2.25
CA CYS A 125 12.17 -2.87 -2.11
C CYS A 125 11.89 -3.22 -0.65
N VAL A 126 12.86 -3.76 0.10
CA VAL A 126 12.69 -4.12 1.51
C VAL A 126 12.29 -2.89 2.32
N LYS A 127 12.96 -1.75 2.14
CA LYS A 127 12.57 -0.49 2.78
C LYS A 127 11.16 -0.05 2.41
N GLU A 128 10.77 -0.17 1.14
CA GLU A 128 9.40 0.13 0.71
C GLU A 128 8.37 -0.76 1.43
N GLN A 129 8.67 -2.05 1.63
CA GLN A 129 7.82 -2.96 2.38
C GLN A 129 7.74 -2.60 3.88
N GLU A 130 8.84 -2.19 4.51
CA GLU A 130 8.87 -1.69 5.89
C GLU A 130 7.89 -0.51 6.09
N HIS A 131 7.82 0.41 5.12
CA HIS A 131 6.85 1.50 5.15
C HIS A 131 5.42 0.99 4.95
N HIS A 132 5.19 0.10 3.97
CA HIS A 132 3.85 -0.40 3.64
C HIS A 132 3.21 -1.17 4.79
N VAL A 133 3.98 -1.98 5.53
CA VAL A 133 3.44 -2.70 6.69
C VAL A 133 2.97 -1.75 7.79
N VAL A 134 3.63 -0.59 7.96
CA VAL A 134 3.17 0.44 8.89
C VAL A 134 1.91 1.13 8.38
N LEU A 135 1.93 1.62 7.14
CA LEU A 135 0.84 2.43 6.58
C LEU A 135 -0.46 1.63 6.47
N LEU A 136 -0.37 0.37 6.05
CA LEU A 136 -1.53 -0.51 5.89
C LEU A 136 -1.94 -1.18 7.21
N GLY A 137 -0.97 -1.51 8.06
CA GLY A 137 -1.18 -2.34 9.23
C GLY A 137 -1.09 -3.84 8.90
N PRO A 138 -0.72 -4.68 9.88
CA PRO A 138 -0.39 -6.09 9.68
C PRO A 138 -1.47 -6.91 8.97
N GLU A 139 -2.76 -6.71 9.27
CA GLU A 139 -3.85 -7.50 8.66
C GLU A 139 -4.10 -7.16 7.19
N ILE A 140 -3.98 -5.88 6.82
CA ILE A 140 -4.13 -5.46 5.42
C ILE A 140 -2.85 -5.79 4.64
N TYR A 141 -1.69 -5.58 5.26
CA TYR A 141 -0.41 -5.95 4.67
C TYR A 141 -0.35 -7.46 4.38
N ALA A 142 -0.93 -8.32 5.22
CA ALA A 142 -1.05 -9.75 4.92
C ALA A 142 -1.81 -10.04 3.62
N GLN A 143 -2.91 -9.33 3.37
CA GLN A 143 -3.66 -9.47 2.12
C GLN A 143 -2.84 -8.97 0.92
N ALA A 144 -2.06 -7.89 1.10
CA ALA A 144 -1.15 -7.38 0.08
C ALA A 144 -0.03 -8.38 -0.24
N VAL A 145 0.59 -8.96 0.78
CA VAL A 145 1.62 -9.99 0.63
C VAL A 145 1.08 -11.23 -0.07
N GLU A 146 -0.11 -11.72 0.31
CA GLU A 146 -0.76 -12.84 -0.39
C GLU A 146 -0.98 -12.50 -1.88
N CYS A 147 -1.47 -11.30 -2.16
CA CYS A 147 -1.66 -10.80 -3.52
C CYS A 147 -0.35 -10.81 -4.34
N LEU A 148 0.72 -10.27 -3.76
CA LEU A 148 2.03 -10.15 -4.40
C LEU A 148 2.67 -11.53 -4.64
N MET A 149 2.58 -12.42 -3.66
CA MET A 149 3.14 -13.78 -3.76
C MET A 149 2.38 -14.67 -4.75
N ASP A 150 1.07 -14.44 -4.93
CA ASP A 150 0.26 -15.13 -5.94
C ASP A 150 0.47 -14.58 -7.37
N ALA A 151 1.03 -13.38 -7.50
CA ALA A 151 1.27 -12.77 -8.80
C ALA A 151 2.40 -13.49 -9.56
N SER A 152 2.16 -13.71 -10.84
CA SER A 152 3.06 -14.42 -11.77
C SER A 152 3.51 -13.55 -12.95
N THR A 153 2.97 -12.33 -13.07
CA THR A 153 3.34 -11.36 -14.10
C THR A 153 3.49 -9.97 -13.51
N ALA A 154 4.24 -9.10 -14.19
CA ALA A 154 4.43 -7.71 -13.77
C ALA A 154 3.09 -6.96 -13.66
N GLU A 155 2.14 -7.22 -14.56
CA GLU A 155 0.81 -6.60 -14.52
C GLU A 155 0.02 -7.04 -13.28
N GLN A 156 0.18 -8.28 -12.82
CA GLN A 156 -0.45 -8.76 -11.59
C GLN A 156 0.14 -8.11 -10.34
N ILE A 157 1.46 -7.88 -10.33
CA ILE A 157 2.12 -7.10 -9.27
C ILE A 157 1.59 -5.67 -9.26
N ASP A 158 1.46 -5.02 -10.41
CA ASP A 158 0.95 -3.64 -10.50
C ASP A 158 -0.49 -3.52 -9.99
N LEU A 159 -1.32 -4.55 -10.15
CA LEU A 159 -2.66 -4.60 -9.58
C LEU A 159 -2.65 -4.72 -8.06
N CYS A 160 -1.71 -5.47 -7.48
CA CYS A 160 -1.54 -5.56 -6.02
C CYS A 160 -1.10 -4.22 -5.43
N VAL A 161 -0.08 -3.60 -6.03
CA VAL A 161 0.41 -2.27 -5.60
C VAL A 161 -0.67 -1.20 -5.73
N ALA A 162 -1.51 -1.26 -6.77
CA ALA A 162 -2.66 -0.37 -6.90
C ALA A 162 -3.70 -0.58 -5.79
N ALA A 163 -3.96 -1.84 -5.40
CA ALA A 163 -4.87 -2.19 -4.31
C ALA A 163 -4.33 -1.76 -2.94
N GLU A 164 -3.02 -1.90 -2.70
CA GLU A 164 -2.33 -1.38 -1.50
C GLU A 164 -2.54 0.13 -1.38
N LYS A 165 -2.27 0.87 -2.44
CA LYS A 165 -2.43 2.33 -2.45
C LYS A 165 -3.88 2.76 -2.24
N GLU A 166 -4.84 2.03 -2.80
CA GLU A 166 -6.25 2.28 -2.55
C GLU A 166 -6.60 2.04 -1.07
N ALA A 167 -6.08 0.96 -0.47
CA ALA A 167 -6.31 0.64 0.93
C ALA A 167 -5.73 1.70 1.87
N GLU A 168 -4.49 2.13 1.65
CA GLU A 168 -3.84 3.23 2.38
C GLU A 168 -4.72 4.49 2.35
N LEU A 169 -5.15 4.92 1.16
CA LEU A 169 -6.02 6.09 1.01
C LEU A 169 -7.31 5.95 1.81
N LEU A 170 -7.94 4.77 1.78
CA LEU A 170 -9.18 4.52 2.52
C LEU A 170 -8.99 4.54 4.04
N LEU A 171 -7.83 4.09 4.54
CA LEU A 171 -7.49 4.13 5.97
C LEU A 171 -7.35 5.58 6.46
N HIS A 172 -6.65 6.43 5.70
CA HIS A 172 -6.48 7.85 6.05
C HIS A 172 -7.77 8.67 5.85
N GLU A 173 -8.63 8.31 4.89
CA GLU A 173 -9.93 8.97 4.72
C GLU A 173 -10.93 8.59 5.84
N LYS A 174 -10.73 7.46 6.50
CA LYS A 174 -11.62 6.93 7.55
C LYS A 174 -10.82 6.54 8.81
N PRO A 175 -10.24 7.53 9.51
CA PRO A 175 -9.54 7.27 10.75
C PRO A 175 -10.49 6.64 11.77
N HIS A 176 -10.03 5.59 12.45
CA HIS A 176 -10.77 4.85 13.47
C HIS A 176 -10.15 4.99 14.87
N GLY A 177 -9.11 5.82 15.01
CA GLY A 177 -8.47 6.14 16.29
C GLY A 177 -9.14 7.28 17.07
N ASP A 178 -8.50 7.66 18.18
CA ASP A 178 -8.96 8.73 19.07
C ASP A 178 -8.51 10.14 18.65
N GLY A 179 -7.79 10.28 17.53
CA GLY A 179 -7.24 11.54 17.03
C GLY A 179 -6.16 12.09 17.97
N LEU A 180 -5.08 11.32 18.15
CA LEU A 180 -3.99 11.66 19.05
C LEU A 180 -3.10 12.77 18.47
N ASP A 181 -2.42 13.52 19.34
CA ASP A 181 -1.45 14.51 18.89
C ASP A 181 -0.07 13.89 18.63
N GLU A 182 0.69 14.51 17.72
CA GLU A 182 2.04 14.08 17.30
C GLU A 182 2.98 13.85 18.48
N LYS A 183 2.92 14.69 19.53
CA LYS A 183 3.79 14.55 20.70
C LYS A 183 3.47 13.29 21.48
N THR A 184 2.19 13.01 21.70
CA THR A 184 1.72 11.79 22.38
C THR A 184 2.15 10.54 21.60
N CYS A 185 2.00 10.55 20.27
CA CYS A 185 2.42 9.43 19.41
C CYS A 185 3.93 9.25 19.35
N THR A 186 4.68 10.35 19.31
CA THR A 186 6.15 10.33 19.39
C THR A 186 6.62 9.72 20.72
N GLU A 187 6.01 10.10 21.85
CA GLU A 187 6.35 9.55 23.16
C GLU A 187 6.05 8.05 23.27
N LEU A 188 4.92 7.60 22.69
CA LEU A 188 4.60 6.17 22.60
C LEU A 188 5.64 5.42 21.77
N PHE A 189 6.00 5.95 20.60
CA PHE A 189 6.98 5.32 19.73
C PHE A 189 8.37 5.27 20.36
N ASP A 190 8.83 6.37 20.98
CA ASP A 190 10.10 6.42 21.71
C ASP A 190 10.16 5.34 22.81
N GLN A 191 9.04 5.11 23.50
CA GLN A 191 8.94 4.07 24.52
C GLN A 191 9.02 2.68 23.90
N PHE A 192 8.31 2.41 22.79
CA PHE A 192 8.41 1.14 22.08
C PHE A 192 9.82 0.88 21.55
N GLU A 193 10.42 1.86 20.86
CA GLU A 193 11.77 1.80 20.31
C GLU A 193 12.79 1.43 21.40
N LYS A 194 12.73 2.12 22.53
CA LYS A 194 13.57 1.81 23.68
C LYS A 194 13.38 0.35 24.13
N LEU A 195 12.14 -0.11 24.30
CA LEU A 195 11.86 -1.47 24.76
C LEU A 195 12.31 -2.53 23.74
N ALA A 196 12.15 -2.28 22.44
CA ALA A 196 12.58 -3.17 21.36
C ALA A 196 14.12 -3.28 21.30
N ILE A 197 14.84 -2.16 21.34
CA ILE A 197 16.32 -2.15 21.40
C ILE A 197 16.80 -2.86 22.66
N GLU A 198 16.11 -2.66 23.78
CA GLU A 198 16.42 -3.30 25.04
C GLU A 198 16.13 -4.81 25.08
N ASP A 199 15.21 -5.30 24.25
CA ASP A 199 14.92 -6.72 24.07
C ASP A 199 15.97 -7.38 23.16
N ALA A 200 16.38 -6.67 22.10
CA ALA A 200 17.37 -7.13 21.12
C ALA A 200 18.83 -7.12 21.58
N LYS A 201 19.12 -6.74 22.83
CA LYS A 201 20.45 -6.38 23.40
C LYS A 201 21.64 -7.24 22.96
N ASP A 202 21.44 -8.54 22.72
CA ASP A 202 22.51 -9.49 22.42
C ASP A 202 22.60 -9.87 20.93
N ASP A 203 21.57 -9.60 20.13
CA ASP A 203 21.51 -10.02 18.73
C ASP A 203 21.84 -8.86 17.79
N HIS A 204 21.03 -7.79 17.71
CA HIS A 204 21.29 -6.69 16.76
C HIS A 204 20.59 -5.35 17.14
N PRO A 205 20.93 -4.71 18.29
CA PRO A 205 20.23 -3.50 18.75
C PRO A 205 20.33 -2.30 17.79
N GLU A 206 21.44 -2.16 17.05
CA GLU A 206 21.60 -1.08 16.07
C GLU A 206 20.74 -1.28 14.81
N VAL A 207 20.48 -2.54 14.41
CA VAL A 207 19.62 -2.85 13.26
C VAL A 207 18.17 -2.55 13.59
N VAL A 208 17.71 -3.00 14.77
CA VAL A 208 16.37 -2.67 15.27
C VAL A 208 16.16 -1.16 15.31
N LYS A 209 17.18 -0.42 15.78
CA LYS A 209 17.14 1.02 15.81
C LYS A 209 17.05 1.64 14.41
N GLU A 210 17.89 1.20 13.48
CA GLU A 210 17.90 1.71 12.09
C GLU A 210 16.54 1.51 11.42
N ILE A 211 15.96 0.31 11.53
CA ILE A 211 14.65 -0.02 10.98
C ILE A 211 13.56 0.87 11.58
N LEU A 212 13.55 1.04 12.91
CA LEU A 212 12.56 1.90 13.58
C LEU A 212 12.75 3.38 13.24
N GLU A 213 13.99 3.86 13.08
CA GLU A 213 14.24 5.23 12.64
C GLU A 213 13.72 5.49 11.22
N GLU A 214 13.81 4.51 10.31
CA GLU A 214 13.30 4.60 8.93
C GLU A 214 11.78 4.78 8.92
N VAL A 215 11.04 3.97 9.68
CA VAL A 215 9.56 3.98 9.68
C VAL A 215 8.93 4.93 10.69
N ARG A 216 9.72 5.65 11.48
CA ARG A 216 9.23 6.51 12.58
C ARG A 216 8.12 7.46 12.15
N ALA A 217 8.27 8.11 11.00
CA ALA A 217 7.31 9.10 10.53
C ALA A 217 5.93 8.46 10.28
N ASP A 218 5.92 7.30 9.63
CA ASP A 218 4.69 6.58 9.31
C ASP A 218 4.03 6.03 10.58
N VAL A 219 4.82 5.54 11.55
CA VAL A 219 4.26 5.06 12.82
C VAL A 219 3.62 6.21 13.60
N VAL A 220 4.24 7.39 13.59
CA VAL A 220 3.66 8.57 14.25
C VAL A 220 2.39 9.04 13.54
N GLU A 221 2.38 9.09 12.20
CA GLU A 221 1.20 9.48 11.42
C GLU A 221 0.03 8.49 11.61
N THR A 222 0.29 7.20 11.45
CA THR A 222 -0.71 6.16 11.67
C THR A 222 -1.18 6.10 13.13
N CYS A 223 -0.33 6.40 14.11
CA CYS A 223 -0.75 6.56 15.51
C CYS A 223 -1.74 7.73 15.69
N MET A 224 -1.51 8.86 15.01
CA MET A 224 -2.40 10.01 15.11
C MET A 224 -3.79 9.69 14.55
N ASP A 225 -3.83 8.93 13.45
CA ASP A 225 -5.06 8.57 12.76
C ASP A 225 -5.81 7.38 13.39
N GLN A 226 -5.07 6.35 13.80
CA GLN A 226 -5.61 5.03 14.18
C GLN A 226 -5.36 4.67 15.65
N GLY A 227 -4.41 5.32 16.32
CA GLY A 227 -4.06 5.04 17.70
C GLY A 227 -5.16 5.41 18.69
N THR A 228 -5.21 4.70 19.81
CA THR A 228 -6.18 4.95 20.88
C THR A 228 -5.50 5.44 22.16
N LYS A 229 -6.21 6.23 22.98
CA LYS A 229 -5.71 6.65 24.30
C LYS A 229 -5.45 5.46 25.21
N ALA A 230 -6.27 4.40 25.11
CA ALA A 230 -6.09 3.19 25.90
C ALA A 230 -4.77 2.48 25.56
N GLU A 231 -4.43 2.39 24.27
CA GLU A 231 -3.16 1.86 23.80
C GLU A 231 -1.98 2.70 24.33
N VAL A 232 -2.02 4.02 24.13
CA VAL A 232 -0.97 4.93 24.63
C VAL A 232 -0.80 4.79 26.14
N GLU A 233 -1.89 4.87 26.91
CA GLU A 233 -1.83 4.79 28.38
C GLU A 233 -1.29 3.46 28.88
N CYS A 234 -1.46 2.38 28.13
CA CYS A 234 -0.87 1.10 28.47
C CYS A 234 0.60 1.03 28.04
N GLY A 235 0.92 1.34 26.78
CA GLY A 235 2.28 1.30 26.25
C GLY A 235 3.25 2.17 27.05
N MET A 236 2.81 3.35 27.50
CA MET A 236 3.60 4.25 28.35
C MET A 236 3.85 3.72 29.77
N LYS A 237 3.08 2.73 30.23
CA LYS A 237 3.29 2.05 31.53
C LYS A 237 4.10 0.77 31.39
N ALA A 238 4.19 0.20 30.20
CA ALA A 238 4.97 -1.00 29.95
C ALA A 238 6.47 -0.74 30.18
N THR A 239 7.12 -1.68 30.86
CA THR A 239 8.54 -1.67 31.19
C THR A 239 9.33 -2.72 30.42
N THR A 240 8.63 -3.63 29.74
CA THR A 240 9.20 -4.67 28.88
C THR A 240 8.36 -4.81 27.62
N LEU A 241 8.95 -5.33 26.55
CA LEU A 241 8.21 -5.63 25.31
C LEU A 241 7.11 -6.68 25.55
N ALA A 242 7.33 -7.63 26.45
CA ALA A 242 6.30 -8.60 26.87
C ALA A 242 5.09 -7.96 27.56
N GLU A 243 5.25 -6.82 28.24
CA GLU A 243 4.12 -6.06 28.80
C GLU A 243 3.38 -5.25 27.73
N VAL A 244 4.07 -4.82 26.66
CA VAL A 244 3.47 -4.15 25.50
C VAL A 244 2.48 -5.08 24.79
N LYS A 245 2.73 -6.38 24.74
CA LYS A 245 1.77 -7.39 24.24
C LYS A 245 0.39 -7.27 24.89
N GLU A 246 0.33 -7.00 26.19
CA GLU A 246 -0.94 -6.85 26.92
C GLU A 246 -1.59 -5.48 26.67
N CYS A 247 -0.87 -4.55 26.04
CA CYS A 247 -1.28 -3.18 25.76
C CYS A 247 -1.94 -2.99 24.43
N ALA A 248 -1.73 -3.89 23.49
CA ALA A 248 -2.59 -4.02 22.35
C ALA A 248 -3.88 -4.65 22.91
N PRO A 249 -4.90 -3.84 23.25
CA PRO A 249 -6.14 -4.40 23.77
C PRO A 249 -6.67 -5.33 22.68
N LYS A 250 -7.66 -6.14 23.04
CA LYS A 250 -8.63 -6.61 22.05
C LYS A 250 -9.18 -5.37 21.33
N MET A 251 -8.56 -4.95 20.23
CA MET A 251 -8.87 -3.70 19.54
C MET A 251 -10.17 -3.95 18.78
N MET A 252 -11.26 -3.67 19.49
CA MET A 252 -12.68 -3.76 19.10
C MET A 252 -13.25 -5.16 18.87
#